data_AF-A0A2V9PV46-F1
#
_entry.id   AF-A0A2V9PV46-F1
#
_cell.length_a   1.000
_cell.length_b   1.000
_cell.length_c   1.000
_cell.angle_alpha   90.00
_cell.angle_beta   90.00
_cell.angle_gamma   90.00
#
_symmetry.space_group_name_H-M   'P 1'
#
loop_
_entity.id
_entity.type
_entity.pdbx_description
1 polymer ?
#
loop_
_entity_poly.entity_id
_entity_poly.type
_entity_poly.pdbx_seq_one_letter_code
_entity_poly.pdbx_strand_id
1 'polypeptide(L)' 'MPHYEFICHDCHKGFLTTLSQEDYEEGKIACPHCDGNRVEVQVALPSHDVKKSA' A
#
# COMPACT_ATOMS: atom_id res chain seq x y z
N MET A 1 -4.06 -11.58 -1.88
CA MET A 1 -3.14 -10.48 -2.21
C MET A 1 -3.30 -9.45 -1.10
N PRO A 2 -2.30 -9.28 -0.23
CA PRO A 2 -2.42 -8.37 0.92
C PRO A 2 -2.58 -6.92 0.44
N HIS A 3 -3.35 -6.15 1.20
CA HIS A 3 -3.46 -4.72 0.99
C HIS A 3 -2.43 -4.03 1.87
N TYR A 4 -1.65 -3.15 1.26
CA TYR A 4 -0.66 -2.34 1.96
C TYR A 4 -1.13 -0.89 1.96
N GLU A 5 -1.11 -0.29 3.15
CA GLU A 5 -1.35 1.14 3.30
C GLU A 5 -0.02 1.87 3.23
N PHE A 6 0.11 2.78 2.27
CA PHE A 6 1.26 3.65 2.11
C PHE A 6 0.90 5.08 2.46
N ILE A 7 1.83 5.81 3.05
CA ILE A 7 1.73 7.24 3.25
C ILE A 7 2.83 7.95 2.46
N CYS A 8 2.44 8.96 1.69
CA CYS A 8 3.39 9.81 1.01
C CYS A 8 3.82 10.96 1.91
N HIS A 9 5.13 11.17 2.09
CA HIS A 9 5.65 12.26 2.90
C HIS A 9 5.63 13.61 2.18
N ASP A 10 5.53 13.63 0.84
CA ASP A 10 5.49 14.89 0.09
C ASP A 10 4.09 15.54 0.17
N CYS A 11 3.03 14.75 0.02
CA CYS A 11 1.65 15.25 0.07
C CYS A 11 0.88 14.89 1.35
N HIS A 12 1.47 14.09 2.25
CA HIS A 12 0.86 13.58 3.48
C HIS A 12 -0.47 12.83 3.26
N LYS A 13 -0.65 12.23 2.08
CA LYS A 13 -1.83 11.42 1.77
C LYS A 13 -1.52 9.94 1.88
N GLY A 14 -2.41 9.22 2.58
CA GLY A 14 -2.42 7.77 2.62
C GLY A 14 -3.14 7.20 1.41
N PHE A 15 -2.61 6.11 0.84
CA PHE A 15 -3.26 5.35 -0.21
C PHE A 15 -3.09 3.84 0.03
N LEU A 16 -4.12 3.09 -0.28
CA LEU A 16 -4.11 1.64 -0.22
C LEU A 16 -3.74 1.12 -1.61
N THR A 17 -2.71 0.27 -1.68
CA THR A 17 -2.41 -0.45 -2.90
C THR A 17 -2.25 -1.95 -2.63
N THR A 18 -2.63 -2.74 -3.61
CA THR A 18 -2.46 -4.19 -3.57
C THR A 18 -1.14 -4.47 -4.24
N LEU A 19 -0.13 -4.86 -3.46
CA LEU A 19 1.18 -5.23 -4.00
C LEU A 19 1.39 -6.72 -3.83
N SER A 20 2.05 -7.30 -4.83
CA SER A 20 2.69 -8.59 -4.66
C SER A 20 4.03 -8.39 -3.93
N GLN A 21 4.58 -9.48 -3.38
CA GLN A 21 5.91 -9.44 -2.77
C GLN A 21 6.99 -8.99 -3.76
N GLU A 22 6.84 -9.38 -5.04
CA GLU A 22 7.72 -9.01 -6.14
C GLU A 22 7.69 -7.50 -6.41
N ASP A 23 6.51 -6.86 -6.38
CA ASP A 23 6.38 -5.41 -6.57
C ASP A 23 7.00 -4.62 -5.41
N TYR A 24 6.94 -5.16 -4.20
CA TYR A 24 7.60 -4.57 -3.03
C TYR A 24 9.13 -4.67 -3.13
N GLU A 25 9.66 -5.83 -3.55
CA GLU A 25 11.09 -6.02 -3.77
C GLU A 25 11.63 -5.17 -4.92
N GLU A 26 10.85 -4.95 -5.98
CA GLU A 26 11.21 -4.02 -7.05
C GLU A 26 11.17 -2.55 -6.62
N GLY A 27 10.53 -2.21 -5.49
CA GLY A 27 10.52 -0.87 -4.91
C GLY A 27 9.86 0.20 -5.80
N LYS A 28 9.07 -0.20 -6.80
CA LYS A 28 8.40 0.70 -7.76
C LYS A 28 7.08 1.24 -7.21
N ILE A 29 7.11 1.83 -6.02
CA ILE A 29 5.91 2.36 -5.36
C ILE A 29 6.02 3.89 -5.39
N ALA A 30 5.12 4.52 -6.13
CA ALA A 30 5.01 5.98 -6.22
C ALA A 30 3.65 6.44 -5.73
N CYS A 31 3.58 7.65 -5.19
CA CYS A 31 2.33 8.23 -4.75
C CYS A 31 1.45 8.59 -5.95
N PRO A 32 0.24 8.04 -6.09
CA PRO A 32 -0.66 8.36 -7.21
C PRO A 32 -1.26 9.78 -7.13
N HIS A 33 -1.01 10.52 -6.04
CA HIS A 33 -1.54 11.87 -5.85
C HIS A 33 -0.59 12.98 -6.28
N CYS A 34 0.71 12.76 -6.18
CA CYS A 34 1.74 13.77 -6.45
C CYS A 34 2.94 13.23 -7.24
N ASP A 35 2.91 11.96 -7.64
CA ASP A 35 4.01 11.24 -8.28
C ASP A 35 5.30 11.21 -7.42
N GLY A 36 5.17 11.46 -6.12
CA GLY A 36 6.26 11.42 -5.16
C GLY A 36 6.73 10.00 -4.91
N ASN A 37 8.05 9.81 -4.86
CA ASN A 37 8.72 8.53 -4.59
C ASN A 37 8.99 8.34 -3.09
N ARG A 38 8.71 9.34 -2.25
CA ARG A 38 8.84 9.25 -0.79
C ARG A 38 7.57 8.71 -0.17
N VAL A 39 7.37 7.41 -0.32
CA VAL A 39 6.25 6.67 0.25
C VAL A 39 6.77 5.67 1.27
N GLU A 40 6.10 5.59 2.42
CA GLU A 40 6.42 4.64 3.49
C GLU A 40 5.23 3.74 3.77
N VAL A 41 5.47 2.46 4.04
CA VAL A 41 4.40 1.51 4.40
C VAL A 41 4.01 1.73 5.87
N GLN A 42 2.76 2.08 6.11
CA GLN A 42 2.24 2.29 7.47
C GLN A 42 1.75 1.00 8.11
N VAL A 43 0.96 0.22 7.35
CA VAL A 43 0.34 -1.01 7.85
C VAL A 43 0.26 -2.02 6.71
N ALA A 44 0.83 -3.20 6.92
CA ALA A 44 0.49 -4.37 6.15
C ALA A 44 -0.79 -4.95 6.76
N LEU A 45 -1.94 -4.76 6.11
CA LEU A 45 -3.15 -5.42 6.56
C LEU A 45 -3.04 -6.89 6.15
N PRO A 46 -2.93 -7.84 7.10
CA PRO A 46 -3.17 -9.22 6.75
C PRO A 46 -4.58 -9.23 6.18
N SER A 47 -4.74 -9.74 4.97
CA SER A 47 -6.06 -9.89 4.36
C SER A 47 -6.83 -10.89 5.23
N HIS A 48 -7.45 -10.40 6.30
CA HIS A 48 -8.48 -11.08 7.05
C HIS A 48 -9.60 -11.27 6.04
N ASP A 49 -9.67 -12.50 5.56
CA ASP A 49 -10.89 -13.19 5.22
C ASP A 49 -12.14 -12.42 5.67
N VAL A 50 -12.82 -11.80 4.70
CA VAL A 50 -14.27 -11.63 4.77
C VAL A 50 -14.84 -13.04 4.85
N LYS A 51 -14.89 -13.61 6.06
CA LYS A 51 -15.85 -14.66 6.38
C LYS A 51 -17.19 -13.94 6.45
N LYS A 52 -17.83 -13.80 5.29
CA LYS A 52 -19.24 -13.51 5.21
C LYS A 52 -19.94 -14.69 5.87
N SER A 53 -20.29 -14.54 7.14
CA SER A 53 -21.11 -15.51 7.88
C SER A 53 -22.37 -15.80 7.07
N ALA A 54 -22.59 -17.09 6.81
CA ALA A 54 -23.79 -17.63 6.18
C ALA A 54 -24.99 -17.56 7.12
#